data_AF-A0A0P4V0I0-F1
#
_entry.id   AF-A0A0P4V0I0-F1
#
_cell.length_a   1.000
_cell.length_b   1.000
_cell.length_c   1.000
_cell.angle_alpha   90.00
_cell.angle_beta   90.00
_cell.angle_gamma   90.00
#
_symmetry.space_group_name_H-M   'P 1'
#
loop_
_entity.id
_entity.type
_entity.pdbx_description
1 polymer ?
#
loop_
_entity_poly.entity_id
_entity_poly.type
_entity_poly.pdbx_seq_one_letter_code
_entity_poly.pdbx_strand_id
1 'polypeptide(L)'
;MFLLKNRSFYLIPFLLIASPVLAHNVKTEGNVASTFHIEPNHNPKAGEPSQAWFALTKAGGEVISLDRCNCQLTVKSNNQTIKQPELKAISAEQYKGIPGAEITFSKAGIYTLEISGAPKAENDFNTFKFAYDVTVQGGTTSQPSPVAQVPTATQPEQNQAGWILPIAFGAIALSAGAWIVKRTTKN
;
A
#
# COMPACT_ATOMS: atom_id res chain seq x y z
N MET A 1 -60.66 -33.58 -14.22
CA MET A 1 -59.37 -33.76 -14.90
C MET A 1 -58.59 -32.46 -14.76
N PHE A 2 -57.38 -32.57 -14.22
CA PHE A 2 -56.50 -31.49 -13.78
C PHE A 2 -56.01 -30.62 -14.94
N LEU A 3 -55.56 -29.40 -14.65
CA LEU A 3 -54.21 -28.97 -15.04
C LEU A 3 -53.78 -27.75 -14.22
N LEU A 4 -53.00 -28.05 -13.17
CA LEU A 4 -52.27 -27.10 -12.35
C LEU A 4 -51.26 -26.35 -13.23
N LYS A 5 -51.30 -25.02 -13.19
CA LYS A 5 -50.40 -24.13 -13.91
C LYS A 5 -49.05 -24.08 -13.18
N ASN A 6 -48.07 -24.84 -13.69
CA ASN A 6 -46.68 -24.85 -13.24
C ASN A 6 -46.14 -23.42 -13.14
N ARG A 7 -45.83 -22.96 -11.92
CA ARG A 7 -44.97 -21.80 -11.68
C ARG A 7 -43.55 -22.32 -11.48
N SER A 8 -42.77 -22.39 -12.56
CA SER A 8 -41.32 -22.63 -12.48
C SER A 8 -40.67 -21.49 -11.71
N PHE A 9 -40.22 -21.78 -10.49
CA PHE A 9 -39.33 -20.91 -9.73
C PHE A 9 -37.91 -21.09 -10.31
N TYR A 10 -37.47 -20.17 -11.17
CA TYR A 10 -36.08 -20.13 -11.62
C TYR A 10 -35.20 -19.65 -10.47
N LEU A 11 -34.43 -20.57 -9.87
CA LEU A 11 -33.31 -20.25 -8.99
C LEU A 11 -32.22 -19.58 -9.84
N ILE A 12 -32.12 -18.25 -9.77
CA ILE A 12 -31.02 -17.49 -10.39
C ILE A 12 -29.77 -17.74 -9.53
N PRO A 13 -28.70 -18.38 -10.06
CA PRO A 13 -27.45 -18.50 -9.32
C PRO A 13 -26.81 -17.11 -9.22
N PHE A 14 -26.67 -16.60 -8.00
CA PHE A 14 -25.95 -15.37 -7.71
C PHE A 14 -24.45 -15.62 -7.96
N LEU A 15 -23.97 -15.25 -9.15
CA LEU A 15 -22.58 -15.37 -9.54
C LEU A 15 -21.78 -14.32 -8.76
N LEU A 16 -21.06 -14.76 -7.72
CA LEU A 16 -20.12 -13.93 -6.96
C LEU A 16 -18.91 -13.60 -7.86
N ILE A 17 -18.95 -12.44 -8.50
CA ILE A 17 -17.82 -11.91 -9.25
C ILE A 17 -16.79 -11.41 -8.24
N ALA A 18 -15.80 -12.25 -7.92
CA ALA A 18 -14.63 -11.83 -7.16
C ALA A 18 -13.86 -10.80 -8.00
N SER A 19 -13.83 -9.55 -7.56
CA SER A 19 -13.04 -8.50 -8.21
C SER A 19 -11.57 -8.73 -7.86
N PRO A 20 -10.64 -8.79 -8.84
CA PRO A 20 -9.22 -8.86 -8.52
C PRO A 20 -8.82 -7.55 -7.85
N VAL A 21 -8.36 -7.64 -6.60
CA VAL A 21 -7.70 -6.52 -5.91
C VAL A 21 -6.30 -6.41 -6.52
N LEU A 22 -6.15 -5.67 -7.62
CA LEU A 22 -4.82 -5.37 -8.14
C LEU A 22 -4.21 -4.23 -7.31
N ALA A 23 -3.50 -4.62 -6.25
CA ALA A 23 -2.67 -3.75 -5.44
C ALA A 23 -1.30 -3.48 -6.09
N HIS A 24 -1.07 -3.91 -7.34
CA HIS A 24 0.21 -3.75 -8.01
C HIS A 24 0.26 -2.47 -8.83
N ASN A 25 1.29 -1.66 -8.58
CA ASN A 25 1.53 -0.43 -9.33
C ASN A 25 2.16 -0.81 -10.69
N VAL A 26 1.33 -0.84 -11.74
CA VAL A 26 1.78 -1.08 -13.12
C VAL A 26 2.09 0.25 -13.79
N LYS A 27 3.26 0.36 -14.42
CA LYS A 27 3.65 1.49 -15.29
C LYS A 27 4.07 0.97 -16.65
N THR A 28 3.93 1.80 -17.69
CA THR A 28 4.28 1.44 -19.07
C THR A 28 5.08 2.56 -19.73
N GLU A 29 6.05 2.19 -20.56
CA GLU A 29 6.86 3.09 -21.38
C GLU A 29 7.30 2.35 -22.65
N GLY A 30 6.98 2.91 -23.82
CA GLY A 30 7.16 2.21 -25.09
C GLY A 30 6.44 0.85 -25.08
N ASN A 31 7.16 -0.20 -25.46
CA ASN A 31 6.68 -1.58 -25.41
C ASN A 31 6.98 -2.32 -24.10
N VAL A 32 7.42 -1.63 -23.04
CA VAL A 32 7.74 -2.22 -21.74
C VAL A 32 6.70 -1.84 -20.69
N ALA A 33 6.27 -2.82 -19.90
CA ALA A 33 5.50 -2.63 -18.69
C ALA A 33 6.29 -3.11 -17.47
N SER A 34 6.05 -2.48 -16.32
CA SER A 34 6.66 -2.84 -15.03
C SER A 34 5.59 -2.92 -13.96
N THR A 35 5.45 -4.10 -13.37
CA THR A 35 4.69 -4.35 -12.16
C THR A 35 5.65 -4.31 -10.98
N PHE A 36 5.44 -3.37 -10.06
CA PHE A 36 6.29 -3.21 -8.88
C PHE A 36 5.64 -3.78 -7.62
N HIS A 37 6.47 -4.41 -6.78
CA HIS A 37 6.12 -4.80 -5.41
C HIS A 37 7.31 -4.60 -4.48
N ILE A 38 7.04 -4.34 -3.20
CA ILE A 38 8.05 -4.35 -2.15
C ILE A 38 7.54 -5.06 -0.90
N GLU A 39 8.33 -5.98 -0.38
CA GLU A 39 8.00 -6.76 0.80
C GLU A 39 8.47 -6.08 2.10
N PRO A 40 7.74 -6.29 3.22
CA PRO A 40 6.49 -7.03 3.31
C PRO A 40 5.28 -6.18 2.89
N ASN A 41 4.44 -6.67 1.97
CA ASN A 41 3.11 -6.15 1.64
C ASN A 41 3.03 -4.62 1.38
N HIS A 42 3.97 -4.06 0.61
CA HIS A 42 4.10 -2.63 0.38
C HIS A 42 4.26 -1.78 1.65
N ASN A 43 4.73 -2.41 2.73
CA ASN A 43 4.89 -1.78 4.03
C ASN A 43 6.33 -1.93 4.59
N PRO A 44 7.34 -1.41 3.88
CA PRO A 44 8.71 -1.46 4.37
C PRO A 44 8.86 -0.63 5.64
N LYS A 45 9.74 -1.09 6.53
CA LYS A 45 10.05 -0.42 7.80
C LYS A 45 11.50 0.02 7.85
N ALA A 46 11.75 1.16 8.47
CA ALA A 46 13.10 1.66 8.66
C ALA A 46 13.93 0.68 9.50
N GLY A 47 15.18 0.46 9.12
CA GLY A 47 16.10 -0.45 9.80
C GLY A 47 15.85 -1.94 9.54
N GLU A 48 14.77 -2.30 8.85
CA GLU A 48 14.44 -3.68 8.48
C GLU A 48 14.72 -3.91 6.97
N PRO A 49 15.19 -5.11 6.57
CA PRO A 49 15.34 -5.44 5.15
C PRO A 49 13.97 -5.52 4.46
N SER A 50 13.91 -5.07 3.22
CA SER A 50 12.74 -5.10 2.35
C SER A 50 13.16 -5.57 0.97
N GLN A 51 12.46 -6.56 0.41
CA GLN A 51 12.73 -7.05 -0.94
C GLN A 51 11.86 -6.30 -1.94
N ALA A 52 12.46 -5.49 -2.78
CA ALA A 52 11.79 -4.86 -3.92
C ALA A 52 11.97 -5.71 -5.16
N TRP A 53 10.92 -5.86 -5.97
CA TRP A 53 11.01 -6.56 -7.25
C TRP A 53 10.15 -5.91 -8.32
N PHE A 54 10.57 -6.10 -9.58
CA PHE A 54 10.00 -5.47 -10.75
C PHE A 54 9.73 -6.53 -11.80
N ALA A 55 8.46 -6.95 -11.96
CA ALA A 55 8.11 -7.82 -13.06
C ALA A 55 7.99 -7.00 -14.35
N LEU A 56 9.05 -7.05 -15.16
CA LEU A 56 9.14 -6.38 -16.44
C LEU A 56 8.54 -7.28 -17.53
N THR A 57 7.69 -6.72 -18.38
CA THR A 57 7.13 -7.45 -19.52
C THR A 57 7.15 -6.61 -20.79
N LYS A 58 7.24 -7.27 -21.95
CA LYS A 58 6.97 -6.65 -23.24
C LYS A 58 5.47 -6.58 -23.49
N ALA A 59 5.06 -5.74 -24.45
CA ALA A 59 3.74 -5.83 -25.06
C ALA A 59 3.44 -7.29 -25.46
N GLY A 60 2.28 -7.81 -25.06
CA GLY A 60 1.93 -9.23 -25.20
C GLY A 60 2.24 -10.11 -23.98
N GLY A 61 2.87 -9.54 -22.94
CA GLY A 61 3.03 -10.19 -21.63
C GLY A 61 4.27 -11.07 -21.48
N GLU A 62 5.16 -11.11 -22.48
CA GLU A 62 6.44 -11.83 -22.38
C GLU A 62 7.32 -11.19 -21.30
N VAL A 63 7.82 -11.99 -20.36
CA VAL A 63 8.70 -11.51 -19.28
C VAL A 63 10.07 -11.10 -19.82
N ILE A 64 10.53 -9.93 -19.38
CA ILE A 64 11.91 -9.46 -19.56
C ILE A 64 12.69 -9.85 -18.30
N SER A 65 13.48 -10.91 -18.41
CA SER A 65 14.35 -11.37 -17.33
C SER A 65 15.58 -10.47 -17.17
N LEU A 66 16.15 -10.44 -15.97
CA LEU A 66 17.30 -9.59 -15.62
C LEU A 66 18.53 -9.92 -16.49
N ASP A 67 18.72 -11.17 -16.88
CA ASP A 67 19.82 -11.59 -17.76
C ASP A 67 19.73 -10.98 -19.17
N ARG A 68 18.54 -10.55 -19.62
CA ARG A 68 18.30 -9.86 -20.90
C ARG A 68 18.36 -8.33 -20.81
N CYS A 69 18.43 -7.78 -19.59
CA CYS A 69 18.36 -6.35 -19.35
C CYS A 69 19.66 -5.79 -18.76
N ASN A 70 20.15 -4.68 -19.30
CA ASN A 70 21.11 -3.82 -18.62
C ASN A 70 20.35 -2.91 -17.64
N CYS A 71 19.77 -3.54 -16.62
CA CYS A 71 18.89 -2.88 -15.67
C CYS A 71 19.69 -2.26 -14.51
N GLN A 72 19.23 -1.11 -14.01
CA GLN A 72 19.76 -0.47 -12.83
C GLN A 72 18.64 0.05 -11.94
N LEU A 73 18.77 -0.19 -10.63
CA LEU A 73 17.91 0.37 -9.60
C LEU A 73 18.61 1.51 -8.87
N THR A 74 17.90 2.63 -8.72
CA THR A 74 18.32 3.79 -7.93
C THR A 74 17.30 4.07 -6.85
N VAL A 75 17.75 4.25 -5.62
CA VAL A 75 16.92 4.68 -4.48
C VAL A 75 17.20 6.15 -4.21
N LYS A 76 16.15 6.96 -4.19
CA LYS A 76 16.21 8.40 -3.96
C LYS A 76 15.44 8.82 -2.71
N SER A 77 15.92 9.86 -2.04
CA SER A 77 15.20 10.58 -1.00
C SER A 77 15.34 12.07 -1.27
N ASN A 78 14.25 12.84 -1.22
CA ASN A 78 14.23 14.27 -1.57
C ASN A 78 14.92 14.57 -2.92
N ASN A 79 14.63 13.75 -3.94
CA ASN A 79 15.21 13.80 -5.29
C ASN A 79 16.73 13.57 -5.38
N GLN A 80 17.40 13.20 -4.29
CA GLN A 80 18.82 12.84 -4.28
C GLN A 80 19.00 11.34 -4.26
N THR A 81 19.90 10.83 -5.09
CA THR A 81 20.30 9.42 -5.05
C THR A 81 21.03 9.12 -3.75
N ILE A 82 20.52 8.16 -2.98
CA ILE A 82 21.11 7.73 -1.71
C ILE A 82 21.70 6.32 -1.77
N LYS A 83 21.25 5.49 -2.71
CA LYS A 83 21.73 4.11 -2.89
C LYS A 83 21.47 3.63 -4.32
N GLN A 84 22.34 2.75 -4.81
CA GLN A 84 22.13 1.98 -6.04
C GLN A 84 22.29 0.49 -5.73
N PRO A 85 21.22 -0.18 -5.23
CA PRO A 85 21.28 -1.60 -4.90
C PRO A 85 21.61 -2.45 -6.13
N GLU A 86 22.41 -3.49 -5.93
CA GLU A 86 22.63 -4.50 -6.96
C GLU A 86 21.33 -5.27 -7.22
N LEU A 87 20.99 -5.44 -8.50
CA LEU A 87 19.86 -6.25 -8.92
C LEU A 87 20.27 -7.72 -9.01
N LYS A 88 19.45 -8.60 -8.47
CA LYS A 88 19.57 -10.05 -8.57
C LYS A 88 18.34 -10.61 -9.26
N ALA A 89 18.54 -11.69 -10.00
CA ALA A 89 17.45 -12.43 -10.63
C ALA A 89 16.72 -13.21 -9.53
N ILE A 90 15.42 -12.98 -9.37
CA ILE A 90 14.59 -13.69 -8.40
C ILE A 90 13.36 -14.31 -9.06
N SER A 91 12.62 -15.13 -8.31
CA SER A 91 11.28 -15.57 -8.68
C SER A 91 10.30 -15.11 -7.62
N ALA A 92 9.23 -14.45 -8.04
CA ALA A 92 8.17 -13.96 -7.16
C ALA A 92 6.83 -14.09 -7.88
N GLU A 93 5.80 -14.50 -7.15
CA GLU A 93 4.49 -14.85 -7.71
C GLU A 93 4.64 -15.82 -8.90
N GLN A 94 4.11 -15.47 -10.08
CA GLN A 94 4.25 -16.23 -11.33
C GLN A 94 5.52 -15.90 -12.13
N TYR A 95 6.26 -14.87 -11.75
CA TYR A 95 7.38 -14.34 -12.53
C TYR A 95 8.69 -15.00 -12.15
N LYS A 96 9.56 -15.23 -13.14
CA LYS A 96 10.86 -15.88 -12.97
C LYS A 96 11.97 -15.05 -13.59
N GLY A 97 13.12 -15.02 -12.93
CA GLY A 97 14.31 -14.31 -13.39
C GLY A 97 14.15 -12.80 -13.43
N ILE A 98 13.17 -12.24 -12.71
CA ILE A 98 12.90 -10.80 -12.71
C ILE A 98 13.92 -10.03 -11.87
N PRO A 99 14.16 -8.74 -12.17
CA PRO A 99 14.96 -7.87 -11.31
C PRO A 99 14.38 -7.75 -9.89
N GLY A 100 15.18 -8.09 -8.89
CA GLY A 100 14.87 -7.84 -7.48
C GLY A 100 16.09 -7.35 -6.69
N ALA A 101 15.87 -6.66 -5.58
CA ALA A 101 16.93 -6.17 -4.71
C ALA A 101 16.47 -6.13 -3.25
N GLU A 102 17.42 -6.39 -2.33
CA GLU A 102 17.23 -6.12 -0.91
C GLU A 102 17.63 -4.69 -0.57
N ILE A 103 16.75 -4.00 0.14
CA ILE A 103 16.90 -2.60 0.53
C ILE A 103 16.60 -2.50 2.02
N THR A 104 17.51 -1.87 2.77
CA THR A 104 17.25 -1.43 4.15
C THR A 104 17.21 0.08 4.15
N PHE A 105 16.06 0.64 4.46
CA PHE A 105 15.88 2.09 4.55
C PHE A 105 16.35 2.55 5.92
N SER A 106 17.22 3.56 6.00
CA SER A 106 17.74 4.01 7.29
C SER A 106 16.69 4.71 8.14
N LYS A 107 15.74 5.42 7.52
CA LYS A 107 14.74 6.27 8.20
C LYS A 107 13.35 6.08 7.62
N ALA A 108 12.33 6.32 8.43
CA ALA A 108 10.97 6.48 7.93
C ALA A 108 10.85 7.69 7.01
N GLY A 109 9.93 7.65 6.05
CA GLY A 109 9.73 8.72 5.08
C GLY A 109 9.37 8.19 3.70
N ILE A 110 9.31 9.09 2.72
CA ILE A 110 9.03 8.76 1.33
C ILE A 110 10.34 8.64 0.57
N TYR A 111 10.48 7.54 -0.17
CA TYR A 111 11.59 7.28 -1.07
C TYR A 111 11.06 7.01 -2.47
N THR A 112 11.87 7.30 -3.48
CA THR A 112 11.56 6.93 -4.86
C THR A 112 12.50 5.81 -5.30
N LEU A 113 11.93 4.69 -5.72
CA LEU A 113 12.65 3.59 -6.38
C LEU A 113 12.54 3.79 -7.89
N GLU A 114 13.66 4.12 -8.52
CA GLU A 114 13.76 4.30 -9.96
C GLU A 114 14.44 3.09 -10.59
N ILE A 115 13.69 2.29 -11.35
CA ILE A 115 14.21 1.21 -12.18
C ILE A 115 14.34 1.71 -13.62
N SER A 116 15.49 1.49 -14.24
CA SER A 116 15.73 1.81 -15.65
C SER A 116 16.49 0.70 -16.32
N GLY A 117 16.41 0.61 -17.64
CA GLY A 117 17.12 -0.41 -18.38
C GLY A 117 17.07 -0.25 -19.89
N ALA A 118 17.98 -0.98 -20.54
CA ALA A 118 18.05 -1.14 -21.98
C ALA A 118 18.23 -2.63 -22.31
N PRO A 119 17.80 -3.09 -23.50
CA PRO A 119 17.98 -4.48 -23.89
C PRO A 119 19.46 -4.79 -24.11
N LYS A 120 19.87 -6.02 -23.80
CA LYS A 120 21.22 -6.51 -24.14
C LYS A 120 21.33 -6.96 -25.60
N ALA A 121 20.24 -7.48 -26.15
CA ALA A 121 20.13 -7.81 -27.57
C ALA A 121 19.48 -6.64 -28.31
N GLU A 122 19.97 -6.33 -29.51
CA GLU A 122 19.39 -5.26 -30.31
C GLU A 122 17.91 -5.51 -30.59
N ASN A 123 17.10 -4.45 -30.51
CA ASN A 123 15.66 -4.45 -30.83
C ASN A 123 14.78 -5.43 -30.02
N ASP A 124 15.22 -5.96 -28.87
CA ASP A 124 14.37 -6.83 -28.04
C ASP A 124 13.22 -6.05 -27.37
N PHE A 125 13.53 -4.91 -26.73
CA PHE A 125 12.55 -4.01 -26.12
C PHE A 125 13.07 -2.57 -26.05
N ASN A 126 12.18 -1.59 -25.80
CA ASN A 126 12.56 -0.18 -25.68
C ASN A 126 13.32 0.10 -24.38
N THR A 127 14.26 1.05 -24.39
CA THR A 127 14.79 1.64 -23.16
C THR A 127 13.65 2.22 -22.32
N PHE A 128 13.73 2.08 -21.00
CA PHE A 128 12.67 2.51 -20.10
C PHE A 128 13.23 3.11 -18.80
N LYS A 129 12.39 3.88 -18.11
CA LYS A 129 12.61 4.38 -16.75
C LYS A 129 11.28 4.53 -16.00
N PHE A 130 11.11 3.75 -14.93
CA PHE A 130 9.97 3.84 -14.03
C PHE A 130 10.38 4.30 -12.64
N ALA A 131 9.61 5.20 -12.04
CA ALA A 131 9.80 5.68 -10.68
C ALA A 131 8.60 5.29 -9.80
N TYR A 132 8.82 4.74 -8.61
CA TYR A 132 7.78 4.36 -7.67
C TYR A 132 8.03 4.99 -6.32
N ASP A 133 7.04 5.72 -5.79
CA ASP A 133 7.13 6.26 -4.44
C ASP A 133 6.74 5.20 -3.42
N VAL A 134 7.58 5.07 -2.40
CA VAL A 134 7.48 4.08 -1.33
C VAL A 134 7.47 4.82 0.00
N THR A 135 6.40 4.64 0.76
CA THR A 135 6.30 5.14 2.13
C THR A 135 6.88 4.11 3.09
N VAL A 136 7.97 4.48 3.76
CA VAL A 136 8.65 3.66 4.76
C VAL A 136 8.16 4.05 6.15
N GLN A 137 7.68 3.08 6.91
CA GLN A 137 7.21 3.27 8.29
C GLN A 137 8.37 3.30 9.29
N GLY A 138 8.08 3.79 10.51
CA GLY A 138 9.01 3.68 11.64
C GLY A 138 9.36 2.22 11.93
N GLY A 139 10.64 1.96 12.15
CA GLY A 139 11.14 0.65 12.58
C GLY A 139 10.93 0.41 14.07
N THR A 140 11.18 -0.82 14.48
CA THR A 140 11.20 -1.21 15.91
C THR A 140 12.41 -0.65 16.67
N THR A 141 13.45 -0.22 15.97
CA THR A 141 14.54 0.57 16.54
C THR A 141 14.15 2.05 16.49
N SER A 142 14.05 2.66 17.67
CA SER A 142 13.64 4.04 17.90
C SER A 142 14.63 5.04 17.27
N GLN A 143 14.54 5.22 15.95
CA GLN A 143 15.10 6.37 15.26
C GLN A 143 14.07 7.50 15.38
N PRO A 144 14.34 8.57 16.16
CA PRO A 144 13.39 9.67 16.30
C PRO A 144 13.13 10.30 14.93
N SER A 145 11.88 10.23 14.48
CA SER A 145 11.39 11.02 13.35
C SER A 145 11.54 12.51 13.69
N PRO A 146 11.86 13.39 12.72
CA PRO A 146 11.76 14.83 12.92
C PRO A 146 10.27 15.20 12.97
N VAL A 147 9.67 15.01 14.14
CA VAL A 147 8.37 15.60 14.46
C VAL A 147 8.63 17.09 14.58
N ALA A 148 8.02 17.88 13.69
CA ALA A 148 7.88 19.30 13.91
C ALA A 148 7.29 19.49 15.32
N GLN A 149 8.08 20.07 16.22
CA GLN A 149 7.66 20.31 17.59
C GLN A 149 6.48 21.28 17.55
N VAL A 150 5.27 20.75 17.71
CA VAL A 150 4.12 21.55 18.11
C VAL A 150 4.46 22.09 19.50
N PRO A 151 4.45 23.41 19.75
CA PRO A 151 4.73 23.93 21.07
C PRO A 151 3.68 23.39 22.03
N THR A 152 4.11 22.56 22.99
CA THR A 152 3.30 22.18 24.14
C THR A 152 2.98 23.44 24.91
N ALA A 153 1.72 23.87 24.87
CA ALA A 153 1.23 24.92 25.75
C ALA A 153 1.44 24.48 27.21
N THR A 154 2.15 25.31 27.97
CA THR A 154 2.45 25.09 29.38
C THR A 154 1.15 25.09 30.18
N GLN A 155 0.75 23.92 30.69
CA GLN A 155 -0.36 23.77 31.61
C GLN A 155 0.17 23.96 33.05
N PRO A 156 -0.37 24.89 33.85
CA PRO A 156 0.17 25.18 35.18
C PRO A 156 -0.10 24.04 36.16
N GLU A 157 0.94 23.70 36.90
CA GLU A 157 0.99 22.73 37.99
C GLU A 157 0.12 23.20 39.17
N GLN A 158 -1.04 22.54 39.39
CA GLN A 158 -1.81 22.71 40.63
C GLN A 158 -1.41 21.64 41.65
N ASN A 159 -0.44 22.02 42.47
CA ASN A 159 -0.09 21.38 43.73
C ASN A 159 -1.15 21.77 44.78
N GLN A 160 -2.06 20.87 45.16
CA GLN A 160 -2.80 21.01 46.42
C GLN A 160 -3.05 19.67 47.10
N ALA A 161 -2.32 19.47 48.19
CA ALA A 161 -2.59 18.48 49.20
C ALA A 161 -3.74 18.91 50.13
N GLY A 162 -4.63 17.96 50.45
CA GLY A 162 -5.29 17.86 51.75
C GLY A 162 -6.66 18.53 51.94
N TRP A 163 -7.57 17.72 52.50
CA TRP A 163 -8.77 18.04 53.31
C TRP A 163 -10.18 17.95 52.65
N ILE A 164 -10.80 16.75 52.81
CA ILE A 164 -12.20 16.36 53.19
C ILE A 164 -13.44 17.17 52.70
N LEU A 165 -14.64 16.64 52.36
CA LEU A 165 -15.48 15.46 52.73
C LEU A 165 -16.57 15.19 51.62
N PRO A 166 -17.38 14.09 51.68
CA PRO A 166 -18.12 13.51 50.54
C PRO A 166 -19.55 14.03 50.40
N ILE A 167 -20.09 13.99 49.17
CA ILE A 167 -21.54 14.02 48.94
C ILE A 167 -21.90 12.96 47.90
N ALA A 168 -22.72 12.00 48.33
CA ALA A 168 -23.38 11.02 47.49
C ALA A 168 -24.70 11.59 46.94
N PHE A 169 -24.85 11.61 45.62
CA PHE A 169 -26.10 11.64 44.85
C PHE A 169 -25.69 11.21 43.42
N GLY A 170 -26.34 10.35 42.66
CA GLY A 170 -27.60 9.63 42.70
C GLY A 170 -27.75 9.03 41.29
N ALA A 171 -28.30 7.81 41.18
CA ALA A 171 -28.47 7.09 39.93
C ALA A 171 -29.53 7.73 38.98
N ILE A 172 -29.69 7.10 37.78
CA ILE A 172 -30.83 7.19 36.82
C ILE A 172 -30.56 8.18 35.65
N ALA A 173 -30.76 7.90 34.35
CA ALA A 173 -31.37 6.80 33.59
C ALA A 173 -30.84 6.78 32.14
N LEU A 174 -30.91 5.59 31.54
CA LEU A 174 -30.95 5.34 30.09
C LEU A 174 -32.16 6.06 29.46
N SER A 175 -31.95 6.74 28.34
CA SER A 175 -33.02 6.88 27.34
C SER A 175 -32.46 6.92 25.93
N ALA A 176 -32.77 5.85 25.18
CA ALA A 176 -32.62 5.78 23.74
C ALA A 176 -33.73 6.62 23.09
N GLY A 177 -33.34 7.63 22.31
CA GLY A 177 -34.26 8.42 21.51
C GLY A 177 -34.40 7.87 20.10
N ALA A 178 -35.39 7.00 19.89
CA ALA A 178 -35.92 6.69 18.57
C ALA A 178 -37.00 7.73 18.23
N TRP A 179 -36.73 8.64 17.30
CA TRP A 179 -37.73 9.58 16.78
C TRP A 179 -38.17 9.13 15.38
N ILE A 180 -39.34 8.48 15.33
CA ILE A 180 -40.12 8.27 14.10
C ILE A 180 -41.26 9.29 14.16
N VAL A 181 -41.24 10.32 13.30
CA VAL A 181 -42.45 11.07 12.95
C VAL A 181 -42.62 11.17 11.44
N LYS A 182 -43.55 10.31 11.02
CA LYS A 182 -44.46 10.28 9.88
C LYS A 182 -44.60 11.60 9.08
N ARG A 183 -44.35 11.49 7.76
CA ARG A 183 -44.78 12.44 6.73
C ARG A 183 -46.30 12.44 6.60
N THR A 184 -46.90 13.62 6.53
CA THR A 184 -48.20 13.84 5.88
C THR A 184 -48.15 15.12 5.05
N THR A 185 -48.48 14.94 3.78
CA THR A 185 -48.65 15.89 2.68
C THR A 185 -49.92 16.74 2.83
N LYS A 186 -49.84 18.02 2.44
CA LYS A 186 -50.80 18.70 1.53
C LYS A 186 -50.43 20.18 1.38
N ASN A 187 -50.12 20.59 0.15
CA ASN A 187 -50.82 21.63 -0.60
C ASN A 187 -50.54 21.44 -2.08
#